data_AF-A0A1S3JCN3-F1
#
_entry.id   AF-A0A1S3JCN3-F1
#
_cell.length_a   1.000
_cell.length_b   1.000
_cell.length_c   1.000
_cell.angle_alpha   90.00
_cell.angle_beta   90.00
_cell.angle_gamma   90.00
#
_symmetry.space_group_name_H-M   'P 1'
#
loop_
_entity.id
_entity.type
_entity.pdbx_description
1 polymer ?
#
loop_
_entity_poly.entity_id
_entity_poly.type
_entity_poly.pdbx_seq_one_letter_code
_entity_poly.pdbx_strand_id
1 'polypeptide(L)'
;MKYDNVTMVIQQLQSALNSLDAVTRQELQPLLQTVISANNATRAELASMLARLHTLEKEQGNVLLWLSRIENERAQLLSKVDASSKVYSSCSEWKRNGHDQDGHYLLDVDGKGGVPAFYVWCTMTSSPPTASIGHDQGLRTKTDGYEKDGSHIFRVLYDVTMRQLTALMANSTNCKQHLKYECHGALINDASTGIRYSWWVSRDGEKMTYWPGGDPNLGGCACKRTNSCAGGLKCNCNMNDNTWRQDEGYITDVTKLPVTKLRFGDTGDASEQAYFTLGPVKCEN
;
A
#
# COMPACT_ATOMS: atom_id res chain seq x y z
N MET A 1 7.11 10.66 -16.43
CA MET A 1 7.82 10.22 -17.65
C MET A 1 7.67 11.12 -18.90
N LYS A 2 6.65 12.00 -19.03
CA LYS A 2 6.58 13.00 -20.14
C LYS A 2 7.14 14.40 -19.79
N TYR A 3 7.36 14.71 -18.52
CA TYR A 3 7.73 16.05 -18.03
C TYR A 3 9.22 16.42 -18.18
N ASP A 4 10.13 15.44 -18.13
CA ASP A 4 11.57 15.68 -18.33
C ASP A 4 11.91 16.07 -19.78
N ASN A 5 11.03 15.75 -20.72
CA ASN A 5 11.23 16.04 -22.13
C ASN A 5 11.04 17.53 -22.44
N VAL A 6 10.10 18.22 -21.77
CA VAL A 6 9.80 19.63 -22.07
C VAL A 6 10.89 20.57 -21.55
N THR A 7 11.42 20.30 -20.35
CA THR A 7 12.54 21.09 -19.78
C THR A 7 13.79 20.95 -20.66
N MET A 8 14.06 19.73 -21.14
CA MET A 8 15.17 19.45 -22.05
C MET A 8 15.00 20.17 -23.40
N VAL A 9 13.78 20.15 -23.96
CA VAL A 9 13.45 20.88 -25.20
C VAL A 9 13.60 22.40 -25.01
N ILE A 10 13.17 22.97 -23.88
CA ILE A 10 13.37 24.39 -23.57
C ILE A 10 14.87 24.73 -23.52
N GLN A 11 15.69 23.89 -22.90
CA GLN A 11 17.15 24.07 -22.86
C GLN A 11 17.78 24.01 -24.25
N GLN A 12 17.35 23.05 -25.08
CA GLN A 12 17.82 22.93 -26.48
C GLN A 12 17.42 24.15 -27.31
N LEU A 13 16.18 24.64 -27.17
CA LEU A 13 15.70 25.84 -27.86
C LEU A 13 16.45 27.09 -27.42
N GLN A 14 16.76 27.22 -26.13
CA GLN A 14 17.56 28.33 -25.60
C GLN A 14 18.99 28.31 -26.15
N SER A 15 19.61 27.12 -26.23
CA SER A 15 20.94 26.95 -26.82
C SER A 15 20.95 27.25 -28.32
N ALA A 16 19.94 26.79 -29.06
CA ALA A 16 19.79 27.08 -30.48
C ALA A 16 19.60 28.58 -30.75
N LEU A 17 18.74 29.25 -29.96
CA LEU A 17 18.50 30.69 -30.05
C LEU A 17 19.79 31.50 -29.83
N ASN A 18 20.64 31.07 -28.89
CA ASN A 18 21.93 31.72 -28.61
C ASN A 18 22.97 31.55 -29.72
N SER A 19 22.74 30.65 -30.68
CA SER A 19 23.62 30.42 -31.84
C SER A 19 23.23 31.24 -33.07
N LEU A 20 22.05 31.88 -33.07
CA LEU A 20 21.54 32.70 -34.17
C LEU A 20 22.17 34.10 -34.18
N ASP A 21 22.08 34.79 -35.33
CA ASP A 21 22.48 36.18 -35.48
C ASP A 21 21.65 37.12 -34.58
N ALA A 22 22.15 38.34 -34.37
CA ALA A 22 21.57 39.28 -33.42
C ALA A 22 20.13 39.70 -33.77
N VAL A 23 19.81 39.83 -35.06
CA VAL A 23 18.49 40.30 -35.51
C VAL A 23 17.46 39.20 -35.29
N THR A 24 17.74 37.99 -35.78
CA THR A 24 16.86 36.83 -35.61
C THR A 24 16.66 36.48 -34.14
N ARG A 25 17.71 36.59 -33.32
CA ARG A 25 17.62 36.36 -31.87
C ARG A 25 16.70 37.37 -31.19
N GLN A 26 16.81 38.65 -31.54
CA GLN A 26 15.99 39.72 -30.96
C GLN A 26 14.50 39.52 -31.24
N GLU A 27 14.15 38.98 -32.42
CA GLU A 27 12.76 38.67 -32.80
C GLU A 27 12.22 37.41 -32.09
N LEU A 28 13.02 36.35 -31.97
CA LEU A 28 12.55 35.05 -31.44
C LEU A 28 12.61 34.93 -29.91
N GLN A 29 13.47 35.69 -29.25
CA GLN A 29 13.61 35.67 -27.78
C GLN A 29 12.31 35.95 -27.01
N PRO A 30 11.48 36.96 -27.34
CA PRO A 30 10.20 37.18 -26.66
C PRO A 30 9.20 36.03 -26.86
N LEU A 31 9.22 35.36 -28.02
CA LEU A 31 8.38 34.18 -28.27
C LEU A 31 8.79 33.01 -27.38
N LEU A 32 10.10 32.74 -27.26
CA LEU A 32 10.60 31.69 -26.36
C LEU A 32 10.25 31.98 -24.90
N GLN A 33 10.36 33.23 -24.45
CA GLN A 33 9.95 33.61 -23.08
C GLN A 33 8.45 33.39 -22.84
N THR A 34 7.61 33.68 -23.83
CA THR A 34 6.16 33.42 -23.75
C THR A 34 5.86 31.93 -23.58
N VAL A 35 6.58 31.07 -24.31
CA VAL A 35 6.44 29.60 -24.19
C VAL A 35 6.90 29.12 -22.81
N ILE A 36 8.03 29.64 -22.30
CA ILE A 36 8.54 29.29 -20.97
C ILE A 36 7.56 29.71 -19.88
N SER A 37 7.03 30.94 -19.94
CA SER A 37 6.05 31.43 -18.95
C SER A 37 4.76 30.61 -18.97
N ALA A 38 4.26 30.27 -20.16
CA ALA A 38 3.08 29.42 -20.30
C ALA A 38 3.32 28.02 -19.72
N ASN A 39 4.46 27.40 -20.03
CA ASN A 39 4.81 26.09 -19.48
C ASN A 39 4.93 26.11 -17.95
N ASN A 40 5.54 27.15 -17.38
CA ASN A 40 5.65 27.29 -15.92
C ASN A 40 4.29 27.48 -15.25
N ALA A 41 3.39 28.28 -15.86
CA ALA A 41 2.03 28.44 -15.37
C ALA A 41 1.27 27.10 -15.36
N THR A 42 1.32 26.35 -16.47
CA THR A 42 0.70 25.02 -16.57
C THR A 42 1.27 24.04 -15.52
N ARG A 43 2.58 24.10 -15.24
CA ARG A 43 3.20 23.28 -14.19
C ARG A 43 2.72 23.64 -12.79
N ALA A 44 2.54 24.93 -12.50
CA ALA A 44 2.01 25.39 -11.22
C ALA A 44 0.56 24.93 -11.01
N GLU A 45 -0.26 25.04 -12.06
CA GLU A 45 -1.65 24.53 -12.04
C GLU A 45 -1.68 23.02 -11.79
N LEU A 46 -0.84 22.26 -12.51
CA LEU A 46 -0.76 20.81 -12.32
C LEU A 46 -0.32 20.44 -10.89
N ALA A 47 0.67 21.14 -10.33
CA ALA A 47 1.11 20.92 -8.96
C ALA A 47 -0.02 21.16 -7.94
N SER A 48 -0.82 22.22 -8.15
CA SER A 48 -2.01 22.51 -7.35
C SER A 48 -3.07 21.41 -7.49
N MET A 49 -3.32 20.92 -8.72
CA MET A 49 -4.24 19.81 -8.97
C MET A 49 -3.79 18.51 -8.28
N LEU A 50 -2.49 18.20 -8.32
CA LEU A 50 -1.93 17.03 -7.65
C LEU A 50 -2.09 17.13 -6.12
N ALA A 51 -1.82 18.30 -5.54
CA ALA A 51 -2.04 18.52 -4.11
C ALA A 51 -3.51 18.32 -3.73
N ARG A 52 -4.45 18.84 -4.52
CA ARG A 52 -5.89 18.62 -4.32
C ARG A 52 -6.28 17.15 -4.45
N LEU A 53 -5.70 16.43 -5.42
CA LEU A 53 -5.95 15.00 -5.61
C LEU A 53 -5.50 14.20 -4.38
N HIS A 54 -4.33 14.49 -3.83
CA HIS A 54 -3.86 13.86 -2.59
C HIS A 54 -4.76 14.16 -1.38
N THR A 55 -5.27 15.40 -1.27
CA THR A 55 -6.24 15.74 -0.23
C THR A 55 -7.53 14.92 -0.38
N LEU A 56 -8.05 14.79 -1.61
CA LEU A 56 -9.24 14.00 -1.90
C LEU A 56 -9.01 12.50 -1.62
N GLU A 57 -7.84 11.95 -1.95
CA GLU A 57 -7.49 10.56 -1.61
C GLU A 57 -7.51 10.34 -0.09
N LYS A 58 -7.00 11.30 0.69
CA LYS A 58 -7.03 11.24 2.16
C LYS A 58 -8.46 11.35 2.70
N GLU A 59 -9.26 12.28 2.18
CA GLU A 59 -10.66 12.43 2.56
C GLU A 59 -11.48 11.19 2.20
N GLN A 60 -11.27 10.61 1.02
CA GLN A 60 -11.88 9.35 0.62
C GLN A 60 -11.51 8.22 1.58
N GLY A 61 -10.24 8.12 1.98
CA GLY A 61 -9.80 7.17 3.00
C GLY A 61 -10.52 7.35 4.34
N ASN A 62 -10.68 8.59 4.80
CA ASN A 62 -11.45 8.89 6.01
C ASN A 62 -12.93 8.49 5.87
N VAL A 63 -13.56 8.78 4.73
CA VAL A 63 -14.95 8.40 4.46
C VAL A 63 -15.11 6.88 4.47
N LEU A 64 -14.19 6.13 3.86
CA LEU A 64 -14.21 4.66 3.88
C LEU A 64 -14.09 4.11 5.30
N LEU A 65 -13.22 4.68 6.14
CA LEU A 65 -13.11 4.30 7.56
C LEU A 65 -14.41 4.59 8.33
N TRP A 66 -15.03 5.75 8.09
CA TRP A 66 -16.33 6.10 8.68
C TRP A 66 -17.44 5.13 8.23
N LEU A 67 -17.49 4.77 6.95
CA LEU A 67 -18.45 3.81 6.42
C LEU A 67 -18.27 2.43 7.06
N SER A 68 -17.04 1.93 7.16
CA SER A 68 -16.73 0.65 7.84
C SER A 68 -17.23 0.65 9.29
N ARG A 69 -17.02 1.75 10.03
CA ARG A 69 -17.53 1.90 11.41
C ARG A 69 -19.05 1.88 11.47
N ILE A 70 -19.73 2.64 10.60
CA ILE A 70 -21.19 2.69 10.54
C ILE A 70 -21.75 1.32 10.17
N GLU A 71 -21.13 0.62 9.22
CA GLU A 71 -21.52 -0.72 8.85
C GLU A 71 -21.35 -1.68 10.03
N ASN A 72 -20.21 -1.67 10.71
CA ASN A 72 -20.00 -2.47 11.93
C ASN A 72 -21.02 -2.17 13.04
N GLU A 73 -21.33 -0.89 13.30
CA GLU A 73 -22.34 -0.48 14.29
C GLU A 73 -23.76 -0.93 13.90
N ARG A 74 -24.16 -0.69 12.64
CA ARG A 74 -25.44 -1.17 12.08
C ARG A 74 -25.56 -2.67 12.27
N ALA A 75 -24.47 -3.37 12.06
CA ALA A 75 -24.45 -4.80 12.05
C ALA A 75 -24.50 -5.35 13.51
N GLN A 76 -23.81 -4.72 14.47
CA GLN A 76 -24.02 -4.96 15.91
C GLN A 76 -25.44 -4.65 16.40
N LEU A 77 -26.11 -3.65 15.79
CA LEU A 77 -27.50 -3.35 16.10
C LEU A 77 -28.43 -4.41 15.51
N LEU A 78 -28.19 -4.88 14.28
CA LEU A 78 -28.94 -5.97 13.66
C LEU A 78 -28.82 -7.26 14.46
N SER A 79 -27.65 -7.58 15.02
CA SER A 79 -27.48 -8.77 15.88
C SER A 79 -28.24 -8.67 17.21
N LYS A 80 -28.56 -7.46 17.68
CA LYS A 80 -29.40 -7.23 18.88
C LYS A 80 -30.89 -7.28 18.55
N VAL A 81 -31.27 -6.92 17.34
CA VAL A 81 -32.66 -6.96 16.86
C VAL A 81 -33.06 -8.38 16.46
N ASP A 82 -32.11 -9.17 15.96
CA ASP A 82 -32.38 -10.52 15.48
C ASP A 82 -31.69 -11.57 16.36
N ALA A 83 -32.26 -11.80 17.55
CA ALA A 83 -31.92 -12.93 18.41
C ALA A 83 -32.30 -14.30 17.78
N SER A 84 -32.85 -14.31 16.55
CA SER A 84 -33.21 -15.48 15.75
C SER A 84 -32.36 -15.62 14.47
N SER A 85 -31.46 -14.68 14.16
CA SER A 85 -30.64 -14.73 12.96
C SER A 85 -29.61 -15.84 13.11
N LYS A 86 -29.65 -16.81 12.20
CA LYS A 86 -28.69 -17.89 12.16
C LYS A 86 -27.32 -17.31 11.79
N VAL A 87 -26.36 -17.42 12.71
CA VAL A 87 -24.97 -17.02 12.47
C VAL A 87 -24.21 -18.23 11.97
N TYR A 88 -23.45 -18.04 10.89
CA TYR A 88 -22.67 -19.08 10.25
C TYR A 88 -21.18 -18.87 10.52
N SER A 89 -20.37 -19.93 10.36
CA SER A 89 -18.95 -19.87 10.72
C SER A 89 -18.06 -19.29 9.62
N SER A 90 -18.57 -19.16 8.39
CA SER A 90 -17.76 -18.71 7.26
C SER A 90 -18.56 -18.09 6.11
N CYS A 91 -17.86 -17.39 5.21
CA CYS A 91 -18.46 -16.84 3.99
C CYS A 91 -18.99 -17.96 3.07
N SER A 92 -18.27 -19.08 2.95
CA SER A 92 -18.75 -20.25 2.20
C SER A 92 -20.03 -20.83 2.78
N GLU A 93 -20.20 -20.82 4.10
CA GLU A 93 -21.42 -21.31 4.71
C GLU A 93 -22.59 -20.36 4.47
N TRP A 94 -22.40 -19.06 4.60
CA TRP A 94 -23.39 -18.06 4.15
C TRP A 94 -23.81 -18.29 2.69
N LYS A 95 -22.84 -18.48 1.78
CA LYS A 95 -23.11 -18.75 0.36
C LYS A 95 -23.90 -20.04 0.14
N ARG A 96 -23.55 -21.14 0.83
CA ARG A 96 -24.31 -22.42 0.75
C ARG A 96 -25.74 -22.29 1.25
N ASN A 97 -26.02 -21.32 2.13
CA ASN A 97 -27.35 -21.05 2.65
C ASN A 97 -28.10 -19.97 1.84
N GLY A 98 -27.67 -19.70 0.61
CA GLY A 98 -28.38 -18.83 -0.34
C GLY A 98 -27.99 -17.36 -0.29
N HIS A 99 -26.91 -17.00 0.43
CA HIS A 99 -26.40 -15.64 0.48
C HIS A 99 -25.17 -15.47 -0.42
N ASP A 100 -25.39 -15.12 -1.69
CA ASP A 100 -24.37 -15.13 -2.74
C ASP A 100 -23.83 -13.74 -3.13
N GLN A 101 -24.25 -12.68 -2.43
CA GLN A 101 -23.83 -11.31 -2.70
C GLN A 101 -22.60 -10.92 -1.87
N ASP A 102 -21.67 -10.19 -2.48
CA ASP A 102 -20.55 -9.58 -1.76
C ASP A 102 -21.07 -8.58 -0.72
N GLY A 103 -20.50 -8.58 0.49
CA GLY A 103 -20.94 -7.67 1.56
C GLY A 103 -20.45 -8.04 2.94
N HIS A 104 -20.93 -7.31 3.95
CA HIS A 104 -20.63 -7.58 5.36
C HIS A 104 -21.53 -8.68 5.93
N TYR A 105 -20.92 -9.74 6.47
CA TYR A 105 -21.62 -10.85 7.10
C TYR A 105 -21.12 -11.07 8.53
N LEU A 106 -22.04 -11.41 9.43
CA LEU A 106 -21.72 -11.77 10.80
C LEU A 106 -21.21 -13.21 10.82
N LEU A 107 -19.99 -13.42 11.28
CA LEU A 107 -19.41 -14.75 11.45
C LEU A 107 -19.21 -15.10 12.93
N ASP A 108 -19.53 -16.34 13.28
CA ASP A 108 -19.09 -17.01 14.51
C ASP A 108 -18.08 -18.11 14.13
N VAL A 109 -16.82 -17.72 14.00
CA VAL A 109 -15.78 -18.55 13.37
C VAL A 109 -15.31 -19.74 14.20
N ASP A 110 -15.54 -19.71 15.51
CA ASP A 110 -15.11 -20.74 16.47
C ASP A 110 -16.26 -21.24 17.37
N GLY A 111 -17.48 -20.74 17.16
CA GLY A 111 -18.69 -21.25 17.79
C GLY A 111 -18.87 -20.81 19.24
N LYS A 112 -19.91 -21.37 19.87
CA LYS A 112 -20.29 -21.02 21.24
C LYS A 112 -19.15 -21.20 22.24
N GLY A 113 -18.81 -20.12 22.95
CA GLY A 113 -17.74 -20.10 23.96
C GLY A 113 -16.38 -19.64 23.40
N GLY A 114 -16.29 -19.42 22.09
CA GLY A 114 -15.16 -18.82 21.40
C GLY A 114 -15.13 -17.30 21.49
N VAL A 115 -14.53 -16.66 20.47
CA VAL A 115 -14.55 -15.20 20.34
C VAL A 115 -15.98 -14.72 20.02
N PRO A 116 -16.40 -13.53 20.48
CA PRO A 116 -17.69 -12.98 20.08
C PRO A 116 -17.76 -12.84 18.56
N ALA A 117 -18.91 -13.20 17.97
CA ALA A 117 -19.17 -13.05 16.54
C ALA A 117 -18.88 -11.61 16.06
N PHE A 118 -18.38 -11.49 14.84
CA PHE A 118 -17.94 -10.21 14.26
C PHE A 118 -18.20 -10.15 12.77
N TYR A 119 -18.30 -8.92 12.27
CA TYR A 119 -18.52 -8.67 10.85
C TYR A 119 -17.22 -8.77 10.07
N VAL A 120 -17.31 -9.42 8.91
CA VAL A 120 -16.23 -9.49 7.92
C VAL A 120 -16.80 -9.14 6.55
N TRP A 121 -15.97 -8.61 5.66
CA TRP A 121 -16.36 -8.47 4.26
C TRP A 121 -16.19 -9.82 3.54
N CYS A 122 -17.30 -10.43 3.13
CA CYS A 122 -17.28 -11.62 2.29
C CYS A 122 -17.31 -11.24 0.81
N THR A 123 -16.31 -11.68 0.06
CA THR A 123 -16.35 -11.68 -1.41
C THR A 123 -16.89 -13.04 -1.86
N MET A 124 -18.20 -13.12 -2.03
CA MET A 124 -18.93 -14.30 -2.50
C MET A 124 -18.68 -14.61 -3.98
N THR A 125 -18.27 -13.61 -4.77
CA THR A 125 -17.87 -13.81 -6.17
C THR A 125 -16.60 -14.65 -6.34
N SER A 126 -15.78 -14.78 -5.28
CA SER A 126 -14.61 -15.66 -5.27
C SER A 126 -14.98 -17.15 -5.06
N SER A 127 -14.11 -18.05 -5.52
CA SER A 127 -14.27 -19.50 -5.41
C SER A 127 -12.96 -20.14 -4.90
N PRO A 128 -12.89 -20.57 -3.63
CA PRO A 128 -13.92 -20.41 -2.59
C PRO A 128 -14.16 -18.93 -2.21
N PRO A 129 -15.31 -18.58 -1.61
CA PRO A 129 -15.54 -17.28 -0.98
C PRO A 129 -14.41 -16.87 -0.02
N THR A 130 -14.20 -15.57 0.10
CA THR A 130 -13.13 -15.02 0.95
C THR A 130 -13.67 -14.03 1.97
N ALA A 131 -13.27 -14.20 3.23
CA ALA A 131 -13.45 -13.24 4.31
C ALA A 131 -12.28 -12.25 4.33
N SER A 132 -12.58 -10.96 4.38
CA SER A 132 -11.59 -9.88 4.43
C SER A 132 -11.76 -9.01 5.67
N ILE A 133 -10.65 -8.71 6.35
CA ILE A 133 -10.58 -7.78 7.48
C ILE A 133 -9.68 -6.59 7.12
N GLY A 134 -10.25 -5.39 7.20
CA GLY A 134 -9.58 -4.12 6.96
C GLY A 134 -8.76 -3.60 8.14
N HIS A 135 -8.06 -2.49 7.89
CA HIS A 135 -7.25 -1.78 8.88
C HIS A 135 -7.20 -0.28 8.58
N ASP A 136 -6.64 0.49 9.51
CA ASP A 136 -6.60 1.95 9.54
C ASP A 136 -5.58 2.63 8.60
N GLN A 137 -4.87 1.88 7.76
CA GLN A 137 -3.84 2.45 6.88
C GLN A 137 -4.45 2.82 5.53
N GLY A 138 -4.00 3.93 4.95
CA GLY A 138 -4.49 4.40 3.65
C GLY A 138 -4.13 3.46 2.49
N LEU A 139 -4.84 3.60 1.38
CA LEU A 139 -4.65 2.81 0.15
C LEU A 139 -3.25 3.00 -0.47
N ARG A 140 -2.61 4.14 -0.18
CA ARG A 140 -1.23 4.45 -0.54
C ARG A 140 -0.72 5.54 0.40
N THR A 141 0.18 5.19 1.31
CA THR A 141 0.61 6.07 2.41
C THR A 141 2.07 6.49 2.18
N LYS A 142 2.33 7.81 2.24
CA LYS A 142 3.67 8.37 2.09
C LYS A 142 4.51 8.14 3.36
N THR A 143 5.80 7.89 3.17
CA THR A 143 6.82 7.92 4.23
C THR A 143 8.01 8.76 3.76
N ASP A 144 8.32 9.82 4.50
CA ASP A 144 9.38 10.79 4.21
C ASP A 144 9.89 11.47 5.48
N GLY A 145 11.14 11.93 5.47
CA GLY A 145 11.81 12.62 6.58
C GLY A 145 12.51 11.71 7.61
N TYR A 146 12.70 10.43 7.31
CA TYR A 146 13.22 9.44 8.26
C TYR A 146 14.45 8.73 7.72
N GLU A 147 15.64 9.20 8.11
CA GLU A 147 16.93 8.66 7.67
C GLU A 147 17.28 7.32 8.32
N LYS A 148 17.19 7.25 9.65
CA LYS A 148 17.62 6.07 10.41
C LYS A 148 16.78 4.83 10.09
N ASP A 149 17.39 3.65 10.19
CA ASP A 149 16.75 2.37 9.90
C ASP A 149 15.45 2.16 10.70
N GLY A 150 14.34 1.95 9.98
CA GLY A 150 13.02 1.75 10.57
C GLY A 150 12.57 2.83 11.55
N SER A 151 13.09 4.05 11.43
CA SER A 151 12.78 5.15 12.35
C SER A 151 11.36 5.69 12.16
N HIS A 152 10.79 5.59 10.96
CA HIS A 152 9.36 5.80 10.77
C HIS A 152 8.59 4.54 11.16
N ILE A 153 7.59 4.68 12.03
CA ILE A 153 6.82 3.55 12.54
C ILE A 153 5.34 3.78 12.26
N PHE A 154 4.76 2.91 11.44
CA PHE A 154 3.31 2.82 11.25
C PHE A 154 2.79 1.63 12.04
N ARG A 155 1.89 1.88 12.99
CA ARG A 155 1.16 0.83 13.71
C ARG A 155 -0.12 0.53 12.97
N VAL A 156 -0.42 -0.75 12.75
CA VAL A 156 -1.61 -1.19 12.03
C VAL A 156 -2.69 -1.54 13.04
N LEU A 157 -3.83 -0.86 12.96
CA LEU A 157 -5.02 -1.14 13.76
C LEU A 157 -6.08 -1.77 12.86
N TYR A 158 -6.45 -3.01 13.15
CA TYR A 158 -7.49 -3.74 12.42
C TYR A 158 -8.88 -3.40 12.93
N ASP A 159 -9.88 -3.57 12.04
CA ASP A 159 -11.29 -3.28 12.35
C ASP A 159 -11.91 -4.26 13.39
N VAL A 160 -11.19 -5.33 13.73
CA VAL A 160 -11.56 -6.34 14.73
C VAL A 160 -10.42 -6.56 15.72
N THR A 161 -10.73 -7.22 16.85
CA THR A 161 -9.71 -7.55 17.83
C THR A 161 -8.70 -8.56 17.28
N MET A 162 -7.47 -8.53 17.78
CA MET A 162 -6.44 -9.50 17.38
C MET A 162 -6.90 -10.95 17.63
N ARG A 163 -7.62 -11.20 18.73
CA ARG A 163 -8.19 -12.53 19.04
C ARG A 163 -9.17 -13.00 17.95
N GLN A 164 -10.08 -12.13 17.51
CA GLN A 164 -11.03 -12.43 16.43
C GLN A 164 -10.31 -12.67 15.09
N LEU A 165 -9.34 -11.83 14.75
CA LEU A 165 -8.55 -11.98 13.53
C LEU A 165 -7.76 -13.29 13.51
N THR A 166 -7.13 -13.67 14.63
CA THR A 166 -6.44 -14.96 14.74
C THR A 166 -7.40 -16.16 14.71
N ALA A 167 -8.60 -16.03 15.29
CA ALA A 167 -9.62 -17.07 15.24
C ALA A 167 -10.14 -17.28 13.80
N LEU A 168 -10.35 -16.18 13.05
CA LEU A 168 -10.69 -16.26 11.62
C LEU A 168 -9.62 -17.02 10.85
N MET A 169 -8.35 -16.65 11.02
CA MET A 169 -7.24 -17.28 10.32
C MET A 169 -7.06 -18.76 10.69
N ALA A 170 -7.25 -19.11 11.96
CA ALA A 170 -7.14 -20.49 12.44
C ALA A 170 -8.25 -21.39 11.89
N ASN A 171 -9.42 -20.83 11.58
CA ASN A 171 -10.58 -21.55 11.04
C ASN A 171 -10.78 -21.31 9.53
N SER A 172 -9.73 -20.87 8.82
CA SER A 172 -9.75 -20.67 7.37
C SER A 172 -8.76 -21.60 6.68
N THR A 173 -8.98 -21.88 5.39
CA THR A 173 -8.13 -22.82 4.64
C THR A 173 -6.79 -22.18 4.30
N ASN A 174 -6.82 -20.95 3.80
CA ASN A 174 -5.65 -20.15 3.47
C ASN A 174 -5.92 -18.70 3.85
N CYS A 175 -4.90 -18.02 4.36
CA CYS A 175 -4.95 -16.58 4.56
C CYS A 175 -3.72 -15.90 3.96
N LYS A 176 -3.92 -14.69 3.46
CA LYS A 176 -2.86 -13.87 2.88
C LYS A 176 -3.08 -12.40 3.16
N GLN A 177 -1.99 -11.65 3.20
CA GLN A 177 -2.01 -10.19 3.25
C GLN A 177 -1.02 -9.64 2.23
N HIS A 178 -1.45 -8.66 1.44
CA HIS A 178 -0.59 -8.01 0.46
C HIS A 178 0.12 -6.81 1.08
N LEU A 179 1.39 -6.61 0.70
CA LEU A 179 2.13 -5.41 1.03
C LEU A 179 3.00 -5.01 -0.16
N LYS A 180 2.96 -3.73 -0.49
CA LYS A 180 3.72 -3.08 -1.55
C LYS A 180 4.52 -1.91 -0.98
N TYR A 181 5.73 -1.74 -1.49
CA TYR A 181 6.58 -0.58 -1.25
C TYR A 181 7.05 0.00 -2.58
N GLU A 182 6.88 1.31 -2.71
CA GLU A 182 7.36 2.12 -3.83
C GLU A 182 8.45 3.05 -3.29
N CYS A 183 9.59 3.10 -3.97
CA CYS A 183 10.78 3.79 -3.50
C CYS A 183 11.42 4.63 -4.60
N HIS A 184 12.01 5.75 -4.21
CA HIS A 184 12.84 6.61 -5.01
C HIS A 184 13.99 7.07 -4.12
N GLY A 185 15.19 6.49 -4.31
CA GLY A 185 16.30 6.64 -3.37
C GLY A 185 16.00 6.17 -1.95
N ALA A 186 15.15 5.13 -1.78
CA ALA A 186 14.75 4.68 -0.44
C ALA A 186 14.86 3.16 -0.30
N LEU A 187 15.74 2.72 0.59
CA LEU A 187 16.17 1.33 0.72
C LEU A 187 15.19 0.43 1.49
N ILE A 188 15.14 -0.83 1.04
CA ILE A 188 14.72 -1.94 1.90
C ILE A 188 15.93 -2.49 2.63
N ASN A 189 16.97 -2.91 1.89
CA ASN A 189 18.24 -3.35 2.44
C ASN A 189 19.39 -2.77 1.64
N ASP A 190 20.40 -2.27 2.34
CA ASP A 190 21.69 -1.92 1.74
C ASP A 190 22.54 -3.19 1.60
N ALA A 191 22.91 -3.52 0.37
CA ALA A 191 23.76 -4.69 0.08
C ALA A 191 25.22 -4.50 0.52
N SER A 192 25.70 -3.26 0.62
CA SER A 192 27.08 -2.94 0.95
C SER A 192 27.35 -2.99 2.45
N THR A 193 26.43 -2.47 3.25
CA THR A 193 26.53 -2.46 4.73
C THR A 193 25.78 -3.60 5.41
N GLY A 194 24.83 -4.23 4.71
CA GLY A 194 23.93 -5.24 5.26
C GLY A 194 22.81 -4.66 6.12
N ILE A 195 22.69 -3.33 6.23
CA ILE A 195 21.66 -2.66 7.03
C ILE A 195 20.30 -2.83 6.35
N ARG A 196 19.28 -3.15 7.15
CA ARG A 196 17.88 -3.20 6.70
C ARG A 196 17.16 -1.94 7.17
N TYR A 197 16.83 -1.06 6.23
CA TYR A 197 16.13 0.19 6.50
C TYR A 197 14.62 0.02 6.60
N SER A 198 14.05 -0.92 5.85
CA SER A 198 12.60 -1.13 5.81
C SER A 198 12.19 -2.58 6.05
N TRP A 199 11.16 -2.80 6.88
CA TRP A 199 10.62 -4.12 7.21
C TRP A 199 9.20 -4.07 7.74
N TRP A 200 8.52 -5.21 7.72
CA TRP A 200 7.25 -5.41 8.39
C TRP A 200 7.44 -6.23 9.68
N VAL A 201 6.51 -6.08 10.61
CA VAL A 201 6.52 -6.73 11.92
C VAL A 201 5.32 -7.66 12.04
N SER A 202 5.56 -8.90 12.46
CA SER A 202 4.53 -9.93 12.61
C SER A 202 3.59 -9.66 13.79
N ARG A 203 2.54 -10.47 13.94
CA ARG A 203 1.66 -10.45 15.12
C ARG A 203 2.38 -10.67 16.46
N ASP A 204 3.49 -11.40 16.43
CA ASP A 204 4.28 -11.73 17.62
C ASP A 204 5.37 -10.67 17.90
N GLY A 205 5.37 -9.57 17.14
CA GLY A 205 6.36 -8.51 17.29
C GLY A 205 7.70 -8.79 16.62
N GLU A 206 7.79 -9.84 15.81
CA GLU A 206 9.03 -10.24 15.12
C GLU A 206 9.36 -9.30 13.97
N LYS A 207 10.61 -8.82 13.92
CA LYS A 207 11.16 -8.08 12.77
C LYS A 207 11.41 -9.07 11.62
N MET A 208 10.60 -9.00 10.57
CA MET A 208 10.68 -9.94 9.46
C MET A 208 11.89 -9.68 8.57
N THR A 209 12.43 -10.76 8.00
CA THR A 209 13.72 -10.75 7.30
C THR A 209 13.64 -10.75 5.78
N TYR A 210 12.43 -10.83 5.25
CA TYR A 210 12.12 -10.84 3.83
C TYR A 210 10.98 -9.86 3.54
N TRP A 211 10.96 -9.36 2.32
CA TRP A 211 9.81 -8.61 1.84
C TRP A 211 8.75 -9.59 1.32
N PRO A 212 7.44 -9.30 1.44
CA PRO A 212 6.38 -10.11 0.85
C PRO A 212 6.70 -10.62 -0.57
N GLY A 213 6.40 -11.90 -0.83
CA GLY A 213 6.78 -12.59 -2.07
C GLY A 213 8.24 -13.05 -2.16
N GLY A 214 9.12 -12.58 -1.27
CA GLY A 214 10.47 -13.10 -1.07
C GLY A 214 10.51 -14.45 -0.36
N ASP A 215 11.72 -14.95 -0.08
CA ASP A 215 11.92 -16.22 0.60
C ASP A 215 12.14 -16.01 2.12
N PRO A 216 11.38 -16.68 3.00
CA PRO A 216 11.53 -16.51 4.45
C PRO A 216 12.92 -16.85 5.00
N ASN A 217 13.65 -17.77 4.36
CA ASN A 217 14.97 -18.21 4.80
C ASN A 217 16.09 -17.42 4.13
N LEU A 218 15.96 -17.11 2.84
CA LEU A 218 17.00 -16.44 2.05
C LEU A 218 16.86 -14.90 2.03
N GLY A 219 15.71 -14.39 2.45
CA GLY A 219 15.35 -12.98 2.39
C GLY A 219 14.96 -12.51 0.98
N GLY A 220 15.08 -11.21 0.77
CA GLY A 220 14.82 -10.56 -0.52
C GLY A 220 13.33 -10.36 -0.81
N CYS A 221 13.05 -10.06 -2.08
CA CYS A 221 11.73 -9.71 -2.59
C CYS A 221 11.29 -10.68 -3.71
N ALA A 222 10.03 -10.56 -4.16
CA ALA A 222 9.48 -11.40 -5.22
C ALA A 222 10.36 -11.45 -6.48
N CYS A 223 10.92 -10.30 -6.90
CA CYS A 223 11.79 -10.22 -8.08
C CYS A 223 13.06 -11.09 -7.98
N LYS A 224 13.48 -11.47 -6.76
CA LYS A 224 14.68 -12.29 -6.58
C LYS A 224 14.44 -13.72 -7.01
N ARG A 225 13.21 -14.22 -6.84
CA ARG A 225 12.81 -15.56 -7.29
C ARG A 225 12.88 -15.70 -8.81
N THR A 226 12.61 -14.62 -9.53
CA THR A 226 12.62 -14.55 -10.99
C THR A 226 13.92 -13.97 -11.55
N ASN A 227 14.92 -13.67 -10.71
CA ASN A 227 16.15 -12.97 -11.08
C ASN A 227 15.92 -11.67 -11.88
N SER A 228 14.81 -10.99 -11.61
CA SER A 228 14.39 -9.78 -12.33
C SER A 228 14.55 -8.50 -11.51
N CYS A 229 15.23 -8.57 -10.35
CA CYS A 229 15.48 -7.38 -9.54
C CYS A 229 16.47 -6.44 -10.24
N ALA A 230 16.25 -5.13 -10.08
CA ALA A 230 17.18 -4.10 -10.49
C ALA A 230 18.62 -4.38 -10.01
N GLY A 231 19.59 -4.20 -10.91
CA GLY A 231 21.01 -4.41 -10.61
C GLY A 231 21.39 -5.84 -10.20
N GLY A 232 20.50 -6.84 -10.37
CA GLY A 232 20.72 -8.20 -9.89
C GLY A 232 20.65 -8.37 -8.36
N LEU A 233 20.18 -7.33 -7.65
CA LEU A 233 20.12 -7.27 -6.19
C LEU A 233 19.00 -8.17 -5.62
N LYS A 234 18.81 -8.14 -4.29
CA LYS A 234 17.76 -8.94 -3.62
C LYS A 234 16.35 -8.34 -3.74
N CYS A 235 16.24 -7.06 -4.06
CA CYS A 235 14.99 -6.32 -4.23
C CYS A 235 15.21 -5.19 -5.24
N ASN A 236 14.16 -4.71 -5.89
CA ASN A 236 14.27 -3.55 -6.78
C ASN A 236 14.68 -2.29 -6.00
N CYS A 237 14.07 -2.06 -4.84
CA CYS A 237 14.36 -0.91 -3.97
C CYS A 237 15.75 -0.95 -3.32
N ASN A 238 16.50 -2.04 -3.46
CA ASN A 238 17.89 -2.08 -3.01
C ASN A 238 18.84 -1.34 -3.97
N MET A 239 18.38 -0.95 -5.17
CA MET A 239 19.20 -0.21 -6.14
C MET A 239 19.61 1.18 -5.64
N ASN A 240 18.81 1.76 -4.73
CA ASN A 240 19.00 3.08 -4.16
C ASN A 240 19.35 4.19 -5.16
N ASP A 241 18.53 4.33 -6.21
CA ASP A 241 18.72 5.34 -7.23
C ASP A 241 17.51 6.26 -7.35
N ASN A 242 17.69 7.36 -8.06
CA ASN A 242 16.64 8.35 -8.35
C ASN A 242 15.66 7.86 -9.44
N THR A 243 15.36 6.56 -9.45
CA THR A 243 14.35 5.94 -10.31
C THR A 243 13.28 5.35 -9.42
N TRP A 244 12.01 5.65 -9.72
CA TRP A 244 10.89 5.01 -9.02
C TRP A 244 10.91 3.50 -9.26
N ARG A 245 10.96 2.75 -8.17
CA ARG A 245 10.97 1.29 -8.14
C ARG A 245 9.92 0.77 -7.17
N GLN A 246 9.62 -0.51 -7.27
CA GLN A 246 8.68 -1.14 -6.36
C GLN A 246 9.01 -2.60 -6.08
N ASP A 247 8.65 -3.03 -4.88
CA ASP A 247 8.62 -4.43 -4.47
C ASP A 247 7.29 -4.73 -3.77
N GLU A 248 6.66 -5.83 -4.15
CA GLU A 248 5.37 -6.23 -3.61
C GLU A 248 5.20 -7.73 -3.57
N GLY A 249 4.24 -8.19 -2.76
CA GLY A 249 3.86 -9.58 -2.74
C GLY A 249 2.84 -9.89 -1.66
N TYR A 250 2.48 -11.16 -1.57
CA TYR A 250 1.65 -11.69 -0.51
C TYR A 250 2.52 -12.31 0.59
N ILE A 251 2.15 -12.05 1.83
CA ILE A 251 2.53 -12.82 3.00
C ILE A 251 1.47 -13.92 3.14
N THR A 252 1.88 -15.17 3.06
CA THR A 252 0.98 -16.34 3.15
C THR A 252 1.26 -17.21 4.38
N ASP A 253 2.30 -16.89 5.16
CA ASP A 253 2.59 -17.56 6.41
C ASP A 253 1.61 -17.07 7.49
N VAL A 254 0.56 -17.87 7.72
CA VAL A 254 -0.50 -17.60 8.69
C VAL A 254 0.03 -17.51 10.12
N THR A 255 1.19 -18.10 10.42
CA THR A 255 1.82 -17.99 11.74
C THR A 255 2.39 -16.60 12.00
N LYS A 256 2.73 -15.85 10.94
CA LYS A 256 3.31 -14.50 11.03
C LYS A 256 2.28 -13.40 10.79
N LEU A 257 1.19 -13.70 10.09
CA LEU A 257 0.08 -12.78 9.92
C LEU A 257 -0.70 -12.54 11.23
N PRO A 258 -1.36 -11.38 11.36
CA PRO A 258 -1.29 -10.19 10.50
C PRO A 258 0.01 -9.37 10.63
N VAL A 259 0.23 -8.43 9.69
CA VAL A 259 1.22 -7.35 9.86
C VAL A 259 0.74 -6.37 10.96
N THR A 260 1.54 -6.17 12.01
CA THR A 260 1.18 -5.23 13.10
C THR A 260 1.89 -3.90 13.03
N LYS A 261 3.07 -3.86 12.40
CA LYS A 261 3.81 -2.61 12.16
C LYS A 261 4.52 -2.65 10.81
N LEU A 262 4.66 -1.49 10.22
CA LEU A 262 5.56 -1.23 9.11
C LEU A 262 6.61 -0.23 9.57
N ARG A 263 7.87 -0.52 9.28
CA ARG A 263 9.01 0.33 9.66
C ARG A 263 9.79 0.69 8.41
N PHE A 264 10.05 1.98 8.25
CA PHE A 264 10.76 2.55 7.10
C PHE A 264 11.88 3.48 7.58
N GLY A 265 12.93 3.57 6.76
CA GLY A 265 14.07 4.47 6.92
C GLY A 265 14.61 4.82 5.52
N ASP A 266 15.77 5.48 5.43
CA ASP A 266 16.36 5.92 4.15
C ASP A 266 15.38 6.79 3.36
N THR A 267 14.80 7.76 4.05
CA THR A 267 13.88 8.75 3.47
C THR A 267 14.20 10.15 3.98
N GLY A 268 15.44 10.39 4.41
CA GLY A 268 15.88 11.62 5.05
C GLY A 268 16.31 12.71 4.07
N ASP A 269 16.84 12.33 2.90
CA ASP A 269 17.31 13.29 1.90
C ASP A 269 16.17 13.86 1.06
N ALA A 270 16.36 15.05 0.49
CA ALA A 270 15.32 15.78 -0.25
C ALA A 270 14.89 15.07 -1.55
N SER A 271 15.77 14.24 -2.12
CA SER A 271 15.46 13.39 -3.27
C SER A 271 14.76 12.09 -2.89
N GLU A 272 14.74 11.71 -1.61
CA GLU A 272 14.24 10.41 -1.17
C GLU A 272 12.75 10.46 -0.92
N GLN A 273 12.03 9.50 -1.49
CA GLN A 273 10.60 9.39 -1.34
C GLN A 273 10.18 7.94 -1.35
N ALA A 274 9.23 7.60 -0.49
CA ALA A 274 8.62 6.29 -0.55
C ALA A 274 7.14 6.29 -0.19
N TYR A 275 6.45 5.28 -0.69
CA TYR A 275 5.05 4.98 -0.39
C TYR A 275 4.89 3.51 -0.07
N PHE A 276 3.94 3.19 0.79
CA PHE A 276 3.52 1.81 1.01
C PHE A 276 2.02 1.65 0.85
N THR A 277 1.62 0.43 0.50
CA THR A 277 0.23 -0.01 0.48
C THR A 277 0.16 -1.33 1.24
N LEU A 278 -0.66 -1.36 2.28
CA LEU A 278 -1.00 -2.59 3.01
C LEU A 278 -2.43 -2.98 2.64
N GLY A 279 -2.61 -4.23 2.22
CA GLY A 279 -3.94 -4.78 1.94
C GLY A 279 -4.60 -5.39 3.18
N PRO A 280 -5.91 -5.68 3.11
CA PRO A 280 -6.61 -6.39 4.16
C PRO A 280 -6.06 -7.81 4.31
N VAL A 281 -6.27 -8.41 5.49
CA VAL A 281 -6.09 -9.86 5.65
C VAL A 281 -7.26 -10.54 4.94
N LYS A 282 -6.96 -11.40 3.97
CA LYS A 282 -7.95 -12.16 3.20
C LYS A 282 -7.81 -13.64 3.47
N CYS A 283 -8.89 -14.29 3.84
CA CYS A 283 -8.95 -15.69 4.19
C CYS A 283 -10.00 -16.43 3.36
N GLU A 284 -9.65 -17.56 2.78
CA GLU A 284 -10.58 -18.47 2.09
C GLU A 284 -11.32 -19.32 3.14
N ASN A 285 -12.64 -19.13 3.28
CA ASN A 285 -13.44 -19.82 4.29
C ASN A 285 -14.90 -20.05 3.91
#